data_AF-A0A832I7Y3-F1
#
_entry.id   AF-A0A832I7Y3-F1
#
_cell.length_a   1.000
_cell.length_b   1.000
_cell.length_c   1.000
_cell.angle_alpha   90.00
_cell.angle_beta   90.00
_cell.angle_gamma   90.00
#
_symmetry.space_group_name_H-M   'P 1'
#
loop_
_entity.id
_entity.type
_entity.pdbx_description
1 polymer ?
#
loop_
_entity_poly.entity_id
_entity_poly.type
_entity_poly.pdbx_seq_one_letter_code
_entity_poly.pdbx_strand_id
1 'polypeptide(L)'
;MKKALVLVLALVTSLIFAQAFSDVPVNHWAYEAVTELSKLGIISGMPDGTFQGNNPMTRYQVAVALKKMLDYLTKQLAAGPADLQTALRRISALEDLVSTAINRTQRQGEQLAATDQTLQTVLAEISSLKSTIVEISQVRRDLPTMIAASENKMMTMYNQLSAKVSAVEKSVSDLQAQISAQVMSQLKASIDSVNARVSDLDTKFNNLSSRFEALSKSIDATKADLTALSKRVDGLESNLQALATLRKSFSDLEGRVAMLETKLASDVDSLRKALETTSRQLDARLSLLEGQVASLVTDVEKLKKDVADATSAAKKVGVLEGNVGALAGQLTSLSQRVSQTEQNVANLSKKIDSKPWMSDIEAATVEQAKKINEAYNMGLIGIIVGAAGAVIGLIGMLVGSSASQ
;
A
#
# COMPACT_ATOMS: atom_id res chain seq x y z
N MET A 1 -162.17 -22.86 73.19
CA MET A 1 -162.72 -23.60 74.37
C MET A 1 -164.23 -23.43 74.39
N LYS A 2 -164.99 -24.46 74.81
CA LYS A 2 -166.46 -24.52 75.06
C LYS A 2 -167.34 -25.43 74.19
N LYS A 3 -166.81 -26.37 73.37
CA LYS A 3 -167.67 -27.46 72.83
C LYS A 3 -167.09 -28.89 72.86
N ALA A 4 -166.07 -29.15 73.68
CA ALA A 4 -165.90 -30.49 74.25
C ALA A 4 -167.01 -30.84 75.28
N LEU A 5 -168.19 -30.19 75.25
CA LEU A 5 -169.16 -30.28 76.35
C LEU A 5 -170.65 -30.14 75.99
N VAL A 6 -171.07 -29.93 74.72
CA VAL A 6 -172.52 -29.63 74.46
C VAL A 6 -173.16 -30.47 73.36
N LEU A 7 -172.55 -31.59 72.94
CA LEU A 7 -173.30 -32.65 72.21
C LEU A 7 -172.88 -34.08 72.58
N VAL A 8 -172.52 -34.23 73.84
CA VAL A 8 -172.87 -35.37 74.71
C VAL A 8 -174.40 -35.42 74.96
N LEU A 9 -175.23 -34.77 74.14
CA LEU A 9 -176.66 -34.61 74.40
C LEU A 9 -177.52 -34.57 73.12
N ALA A 10 -177.20 -35.46 72.19
CA ALA A 10 -178.25 -36.22 71.50
C ALA A 10 -178.17 -37.64 72.07
N LEU A 11 -178.64 -37.81 73.31
CA LEU A 11 -179.93 -38.45 73.57
C LEU A 11 -179.92 -39.90 73.06
N VAL A 12 -179.34 -40.82 73.82
CA VAL A 12 -180.11 -41.69 74.73
C VAL A 12 -181.18 -42.49 73.98
N THR A 13 -180.82 -43.70 73.56
CA THR A 13 -181.72 -44.85 73.57
C THR A 13 -180.92 -46.10 73.96
N SER A 14 -181.00 -46.44 75.25
CA SER A 14 -181.22 -47.78 75.80
C SER A 14 -180.55 -49.02 75.17
N LEU A 15 -179.76 -49.74 76.00
CA LEU A 15 -179.91 -51.18 76.38
C LEU A 15 -179.99 -52.21 75.21
N ILE A 16 -179.25 -53.32 75.11
CA ILE A 16 -179.13 -54.51 76.00
C ILE A 16 -178.02 -55.42 75.38
N PHE A 17 -177.08 -55.97 76.18
CA PHE A 17 -176.24 -57.11 75.75
C PHE A 17 -177.15 -58.34 75.61
N ALA A 18 -177.28 -58.91 74.42
CA ALA A 18 -178.08 -60.11 74.20
C ALA A 18 -177.42 -61.30 74.93
N GLN A 19 -177.84 -61.52 76.17
CA GLN A 19 -177.48 -62.67 76.98
C GLN A 19 -177.96 -63.94 76.24
N ALA A 20 -177.04 -64.90 76.00
CA ALA A 20 -177.33 -66.12 75.21
C ALA A 20 -178.55 -66.88 75.74
N PHE A 21 -178.70 -66.90 77.06
CA PHE A 21 -179.92 -67.34 77.73
C PHE A 21 -180.28 -66.33 78.82
N SER A 22 -181.56 -65.94 78.88
CA SER A 22 -182.04 -64.86 79.75
C SER A 22 -181.91 -65.17 81.25
N ASP A 23 -181.90 -66.45 81.62
CA ASP A 23 -181.78 -66.97 82.98
C ASP A 23 -180.34 -67.33 83.41
N VAL A 24 -179.34 -67.16 82.54
CA VAL A 24 -177.92 -67.37 82.86
C VAL A 24 -177.15 -66.05 82.80
N PRO A 25 -177.14 -65.26 83.88
CA PRO A 25 -176.44 -63.97 83.89
C PRO A 25 -174.91 -64.16 83.77
N VAL A 26 -174.22 -63.11 83.32
CA VAL A 26 -172.77 -63.13 83.04
C VAL A 26 -171.92 -63.55 84.25
N ASN A 27 -172.42 -63.28 85.46
CA ASN A 27 -171.78 -63.66 86.73
C ASN A 27 -172.17 -65.07 87.24
N HIS A 28 -172.96 -65.84 86.48
CA HIS A 28 -173.30 -67.22 86.82
C HIS A 28 -172.11 -68.14 86.53
N TRP A 29 -171.77 -69.05 87.43
CA TRP A 29 -170.63 -69.96 87.27
C TRP A 29 -170.69 -70.78 85.96
N ALA A 30 -171.89 -71.10 85.49
CA ALA A 30 -172.10 -71.84 84.25
C ALA A 30 -172.01 -70.98 82.97
N TYR A 31 -171.87 -69.65 83.09
CA TYR A 31 -171.97 -68.73 81.95
C TYR A 31 -170.94 -69.05 80.85
N GLU A 32 -169.66 -69.23 81.21
CA GLU A 32 -168.60 -69.48 80.24
C GLU A 32 -168.78 -70.83 79.54
N ALA A 33 -169.00 -71.89 80.33
CA ALA A 33 -169.23 -73.24 79.81
C ALA A 33 -170.47 -73.30 78.91
N VAL A 34 -171.59 -72.70 79.32
CA VAL A 34 -172.83 -72.69 78.54
C VAL A 34 -172.67 -71.86 77.26
N THR A 35 -171.97 -70.73 77.34
CA THR A 35 -171.68 -69.89 76.17
C THR A 35 -170.79 -70.60 75.18
N GLU A 36 -169.73 -71.27 75.63
CA GLU A 36 -168.81 -72.01 74.77
C GLU A 36 -169.49 -73.21 74.13
N LEU A 37 -170.20 -74.02 74.90
CA LEU A 37 -170.95 -75.16 74.37
C LEU A 37 -172.07 -74.71 73.42
N SER A 38 -172.68 -73.54 73.65
CA SER A 38 -173.64 -72.95 72.71
C SER A 38 -172.99 -72.48 71.42
N LYS A 39 -171.81 -71.80 71.49
CA LYS A 39 -171.03 -71.40 70.31
C LYS A 39 -170.58 -72.59 69.47
N LEU A 40 -170.22 -73.69 70.13
CA LEU A 40 -169.89 -74.96 69.48
C LEU A 40 -171.14 -75.68 68.93
N GLY A 41 -172.33 -75.12 69.16
CA GLY A 41 -173.62 -75.68 68.71
C GLY A 41 -174.06 -76.92 69.49
N ILE A 42 -173.37 -77.27 70.57
CA ILE A 42 -173.57 -78.48 71.38
C ILE A 42 -174.86 -78.38 72.20
N ILE A 43 -175.19 -77.19 72.73
CA ILE A 43 -176.44 -76.91 73.46
C ILE A 43 -177.17 -75.69 72.87
N SER A 44 -178.51 -75.64 73.02
CA SER A 44 -179.36 -74.64 72.34
C SER A 44 -180.43 -73.98 73.22
N GLY A 45 -180.54 -74.34 74.51
CA GLY A 45 -181.57 -73.84 75.43
C GLY A 45 -183.01 -74.15 75.01
N MET A 46 -183.95 -73.44 75.62
CA MET A 46 -185.40 -73.60 75.46
C MET A 46 -185.99 -72.54 74.53
N PRO A 47 -187.17 -72.78 73.92
CA PRO A 47 -187.79 -71.83 72.98
C PRO A 47 -188.12 -70.46 73.57
N ASP A 48 -188.31 -70.38 74.89
CA ASP A 48 -188.54 -69.14 75.65
C ASP A 48 -187.25 -68.33 75.88
N GLY A 49 -186.12 -68.79 75.34
CA GLY A 49 -184.81 -68.13 75.49
C GLY A 49 -184.13 -68.41 76.82
N THR A 50 -184.65 -69.34 77.63
CA THR A 50 -184.02 -69.77 78.89
C THR A 50 -183.16 -71.03 78.69
N PHE A 51 -182.15 -71.22 79.51
CA PHE A 51 -181.35 -72.44 79.60
C PHE A 51 -182.02 -73.48 80.50
N GLN A 52 -182.74 -73.02 81.53
CA GLN A 52 -183.38 -73.81 82.57
C GLN A 52 -182.40 -74.73 83.31
N GLY A 53 -181.22 -74.22 83.66
CA GLY A 53 -180.13 -75.04 84.23
C GLY A 53 -180.43 -75.73 85.57
N ASN A 54 -181.44 -75.25 86.32
CA ASN A 54 -181.90 -75.89 87.57
C ASN A 54 -182.96 -76.98 87.34
N ASN A 55 -183.46 -77.14 86.11
CA ASN A 55 -184.39 -78.21 85.76
C ASN A 55 -183.61 -79.48 85.39
N PRO A 56 -184.09 -80.67 85.80
CA PRO A 56 -183.47 -81.90 85.37
C PRO A 56 -183.57 -82.04 83.85
N MET A 57 -182.42 -82.19 83.18
CA MET A 57 -182.39 -82.52 81.75
C MET A 57 -183.00 -83.89 81.49
N THR A 58 -183.75 -84.00 80.40
CA THR A 58 -184.20 -85.30 79.89
C THR A 58 -183.00 -86.06 79.32
N ARG A 59 -183.05 -87.40 79.36
CA ARG A 59 -182.03 -88.27 78.75
C ARG A 59 -181.81 -87.94 77.26
N TYR A 60 -182.87 -87.50 76.57
CA TYR A 60 -182.80 -87.08 75.17
C TYR A 60 -181.90 -85.85 74.98
N GLN A 61 -182.08 -84.81 75.81
CA GLN A 61 -181.28 -83.59 75.73
C GLN A 61 -179.79 -83.87 75.98
N VAL A 62 -179.46 -84.77 76.93
CA VAL A 62 -178.07 -85.19 77.19
C VAL A 62 -177.47 -85.94 76.00
N ALA A 63 -178.22 -86.87 75.39
CA ALA A 63 -177.74 -87.65 74.25
C ALA A 63 -177.43 -86.77 73.02
N VAL A 64 -178.27 -85.76 72.76
CA VAL A 64 -178.05 -84.81 71.65
C VAL A 64 -176.78 -84.00 71.88
N ALA A 65 -176.59 -83.47 73.09
CA ALA A 65 -175.38 -82.73 73.44
C ALA A 65 -174.13 -83.62 73.31
N LEU A 66 -174.17 -84.85 73.84
CA LEU A 66 -173.04 -85.77 73.77
C LEU A 66 -172.69 -86.16 72.33
N LYS A 67 -173.70 -86.43 71.48
CA LYS A 67 -173.46 -86.73 70.06
C LYS A 67 -172.74 -85.58 69.37
N LYS A 68 -173.25 -84.35 69.54
CA LYS A 68 -172.64 -83.15 68.94
C LYS A 68 -171.22 -82.92 69.45
N MET A 69 -170.98 -83.19 70.74
CA MET A 69 -169.64 -83.13 71.32
C MET A 69 -168.71 -84.20 70.71
N LEU A 70 -169.20 -85.44 70.53
CA LEU A 70 -168.42 -86.51 69.90
C LEU A 70 -168.04 -86.17 68.46
N ASP A 71 -168.99 -85.67 67.67
CA ASP A 71 -168.76 -85.26 66.27
C ASP A 71 -167.72 -84.13 66.17
N TYR A 72 -167.70 -83.21 67.13
CA TYR A 72 -166.68 -82.16 67.23
C TYR A 72 -165.29 -82.75 67.53
N LEU A 73 -165.20 -83.70 68.46
CA LEU A 73 -163.94 -84.35 68.84
C LEU A 73 -163.38 -85.25 67.73
N THR A 74 -164.21 -86.01 67.01
CA THR A 74 -163.75 -86.83 65.88
C THR A 74 -163.19 -85.99 64.74
N LYS A 75 -163.75 -84.80 64.50
CA LYS A 75 -163.20 -83.85 63.52
C LYS A 75 -161.80 -83.34 63.88
N GLN A 76 -161.52 -83.15 65.17
CA GLN A 76 -160.20 -82.72 65.67
C GLN A 76 -159.16 -83.85 65.60
N LEU A 77 -159.55 -85.12 65.84
CA LEU A 77 -158.62 -86.25 65.77
C LEU A 77 -158.26 -86.70 64.34
N ALA A 78 -159.09 -86.42 63.33
CA ALA A 78 -158.81 -86.81 61.95
C ALA A 78 -157.76 -85.93 61.23
N ALA A 79 -157.19 -84.93 61.91
CA ALA A 79 -156.29 -83.93 61.34
C ALA A 79 -154.78 -84.15 61.67
N GLY A 80 -154.22 -85.36 61.47
CA GLY A 80 -152.75 -85.53 61.45
C GLY A 80 -152.23 -86.90 60.95
N PRO A 81 -151.38 -86.95 59.88
CA PRO A 81 -149.92 -87.21 60.01
C PRO A 81 -148.95 -86.65 58.90
N ALA A 82 -149.18 -85.51 58.25
CA ALA A 82 -148.36 -85.04 57.11
C ALA A 82 -147.00 -84.32 57.42
N ASP A 83 -146.63 -84.07 58.68
CA ASP A 83 -145.55 -83.11 59.03
C ASP A 83 -144.11 -83.67 59.18
N LEU A 84 -143.89 -84.98 59.31
CA LEU A 84 -142.56 -85.55 59.63
C LEU A 84 -141.58 -85.67 58.45
N GLN A 85 -142.04 -86.02 57.23
CA GLN A 85 -141.14 -86.10 56.06
C GLN A 85 -140.62 -84.73 55.61
N THR A 86 -141.42 -83.68 55.85
CA THR A 86 -141.04 -82.29 55.60
C THR A 86 -139.85 -81.87 56.47
N ALA A 87 -139.75 -82.37 57.71
CA ALA A 87 -138.66 -82.06 58.62
C ALA A 87 -137.31 -82.68 58.16
N LEU A 88 -137.30 -83.93 57.69
CA LEU A 88 -136.06 -84.60 57.22
C LEU A 88 -135.45 -83.92 55.98
N ARG A 89 -136.28 -83.51 55.01
CA ARG A 89 -135.81 -82.75 53.83
C ARG A 89 -135.20 -81.39 54.21
N ARG A 90 -135.70 -80.75 55.28
CA ARG A 90 -135.13 -79.50 55.78
C ARG A 90 -133.77 -79.73 56.45
N ILE A 91 -133.57 -80.86 57.13
CA ILE A 91 -132.28 -81.20 57.76
C ILE A 91 -131.20 -81.43 56.70
N SER A 92 -131.47 -82.20 55.64
CA SER A 92 -130.48 -82.41 54.57
C SER A 92 -130.14 -81.10 53.84
N ALA A 93 -131.13 -80.24 53.62
CA ALA A 93 -130.89 -78.90 53.05
C ALA A 93 -130.06 -78.00 53.99
N LEU A 94 -130.21 -78.16 55.32
CA LEU A 94 -129.39 -77.47 56.30
C LEU A 94 -127.94 -77.97 56.28
N GLU A 95 -127.69 -79.27 56.12
CA GLU A 95 -126.34 -79.83 56.01
C GLU A 95 -125.59 -79.31 54.78
N ASP A 96 -126.27 -79.22 53.63
CA ASP A 96 -125.72 -78.63 52.41
C ASP A 96 -125.43 -77.13 52.59
N LEU A 97 -126.33 -76.40 53.24
CA LEU A 97 -126.12 -74.98 53.57
C LEU A 97 -124.95 -74.78 54.53
N VAL A 98 -124.81 -75.63 55.55
CA VAL A 98 -123.69 -75.60 56.51
C VAL A 98 -122.38 -75.92 55.81
N SER A 99 -122.33 -76.94 54.97
CA SER A 99 -121.13 -77.30 54.19
C SER A 99 -120.73 -76.18 53.22
N THR A 100 -121.73 -75.56 52.57
CA THR A 100 -121.52 -74.39 51.72
C THR A 100 -121.02 -73.19 52.52
N ALA A 101 -121.56 -72.96 53.72
CA ALA A 101 -121.12 -71.89 54.62
C ALA A 101 -119.68 -72.11 55.08
N ILE A 102 -119.32 -73.33 55.51
CA ILE A 102 -117.95 -73.69 55.89
C ILE A 102 -116.98 -73.45 54.73
N ASN A 103 -117.30 -73.93 53.54
CA ASN A 103 -116.46 -73.73 52.35
C ASN A 103 -116.30 -72.25 52.00
N ARG A 104 -117.36 -71.44 52.16
CA ARG A 104 -117.26 -69.98 52.00
C ARG A 104 -116.37 -69.35 53.06
N THR A 105 -116.51 -69.73 54.33
CA THR A 105 -115.68 -69.22 55.43
C THR A 105 -114.21 -69.60 55.27
N GLN A 106 -113.91 -70.82 54.82
CA GLN A 106 -112.54 -71.24 54.54
C GLN A 106 -111.93 -70.45 53.38
N ARG A 107 -112.65 -70.29 52.27
CA ARG A 107 -112.22 -69.42 51.16
C ARG A 107 -112.03 -67.97 51.60
N GLN A 108 -112.89 -67.46 52.48
CA GLN A 108 -112.71 -66.13 53.07
C GLN A 108 -111.46 -66.06 53.95
N GLY A 109 -111.14 -67.10 54.71
CA GLY A 109 -109.90 -67.20 55.50
C GLY A 109 -108.65 -67.23 54.61
N GLU A 110 -108.67 -68.00 53.52
CA GLU A 110 -107.60 -68.04 52.52
C GLU A 110 -107.42 -66.67 51.82
N GLN A 111 -108.52 -66.01 51.46
CA GLN A 111 -108.50 -64.64 50.90
C GLN A 111 -107.96 -63.62 51.91
N LEU A 112 -108.31 -63.75 53.19
CA LEU A 112 -107.83 -62.86 54.25
C LEU A 112 -106.32 -63.05 54.46
N ALA A 113 -105.82 -64.27 54.45
CA ALA A 113 -104.38 -64.56 54.53
C ALA A 113 -103.61 -64.02 53.31
N ALA A 114 -104.16 -64.18 52.09
CA ALA A 114 -103.58 -63.59 50.88
C ALA A 114 -103.59 -62.04 50.93
N THR A 115 -104.64 -61.45 51.49
CA THR A 115 -104.74 -60.00 51.70
C THR A 115 -103.71 -59.52 52.71
N ASP A 116 -103.51 -60.25 53.83
CA ASP A 116 -102.49 -59.93 54.82
C ASP A 116 -101.08 -60.01 54.23
N GLN A 117 -100.78 -61.06 53.46
CA GLN A 117 -99.49 -61.18 52.77
C GLN A 117 -99.24 -60.01 51.79
N THR A 118 -100.30 -59.58 51.09
CA THR A 118 -100.24 -58.39 50.21
C THR A 118 -100.00 -57.13 51.03
N LEU A 119 -100.68 -56.95 52.16
CA LEU A 119 -100.46 -55.82 53.07
C LEU A 119 -99.03 -55.79 53.61
N GLN A 120 -98.46 -56.93 54.01
CA GLN A 120 -97.07 -57.00 54.47
C GLN A 120 -96.08 -56.62 53.36
N THR A 121 -96.34 -57.06 52.13
CA THR A 121 -95.51 -56.70 50.96
C THR A 121 -95.58 -55.19 50.70
N VAL A 122 -96.79 -54.62 50.68
CA VAL A 122 -97.01 -53.19 50.50
C VAL A 122 -96.35 -52.38 51.63
N LEU A 123 -96.40 -52.85 52.87
CA LEU A 123 -95.74 -52.19 54.00
C LEU A 123 -94.20 -52.20 53.85
N ALA A 124 -93.62 -53.31 53.40
CA ALA A 124 -92.20 -53.41 53.11
C ALA A 124 -91.78 -52.46 51.99
N GLU A 125 -92.57 -52.37 50.90
CA GLU A 125 -92.35 -51.42 49.81
C GLU A 125 -92.47 -49.97 50.29
N ILE A 126 -93.48 -49.64 51.10
CA ILE A 126 -93.65 -48.31 51.70
C ILE A 126 -92.43 -47.95 52.57
N SER A 127 -91.91 -48.90 53.35
CA SER A 127 -90.72 -48.69 54.17
C SER A 127 -89.48 -48.40 53.32
N SER A 128 -89.29 -49.17 52.23
CA SER A 128 -88.21 -48.95 51.26
C SER A 128 -88.33 -47.59 50.58
N LEU A 129 -89.53 -47.25 50.07
CA LEU A 129 -89.82 -45.95 49.47
C LEU A 129 -89.54 -44.80 50.44
N LYS A 130 -89.89 -44.96 51.72
CA LYS A 130 -89.59 -43.97 52.76
C LYS A 130 -88.09 -43.77 52.92
N SER A 131 -87.30 -44.84 52.88
CA SER A 131 -85.82 -44.75 52.91
C SER A 131 -85.29 -43.98 51.69
N THR A 132 -85.74 -44.33 50.49
CA THR A 132 -85.34 -43.65 49.25
C THR A 132 -85.74 -42.16 49.27
N ILE A 133 -86.91 -41.81 49.81
CA ILE A 133 -87.33 -40.41 49.97
C ILE A 133 -86.37 -39.65 50.90
N VAL A 134 -85.88 -40.27 51.97
CA VAL A 134 -84.90 -39.65 52.88
C VAL A 134 -83.57 -39.41 52.15
N GLU A 135 -83.09 -40.39 51.39
CA GLU A 135 -81.86 -40.26 50.58
C GLU A 135 -81.99 -39.16 49.52
N ILE A 136 -83.08 -39.14 48.76
CA ILE A 136 -83.38 -38.08 47.77
C ILE A 136 -83.46 -36.71 48.46
N SER A 137 -84.08 -36.64 49.65
CA SER A 137 -84.18 -35.40 50.41
C SER A 137 -82.81 -34.90 50.88
N GLN A 138 -81.91 -35.82 51.25
CA GLN A 138 -80.53 -35.48 51.61
C GLN A 138 -79.76 -34.97 50.39
N VAL A 139 -79.82 -35.67 49.27
CA VAL A 139 -79.20 -35.23 48.00
C VAL A 139 -79.74 -33.86 47.59
N ARG A 140 -81.06 -33.63 47.70
CA ARG A 140 -81.67 -32.33 47.42
C ARG A 140 -81.16 -31.22 48.35
N ARG A 141 -80.93 -31.52 49.63
CA ARG A 141 -80.35 -30.56 50.60
C ARG A 141 -78.89 -30.23 50.30
N ASP A 142 -78.11 -31.21 49.85
CA ASP A 142 -76.67 -31.06 49.62
C ASP A 142 -76.34 -30.50 48.23
N LEU A 143 -77.24 -30.68 47.25
CA LEU A 143 -77.02 -30.22 45.89
C LEU A 143 -76.66 -28.70 45.78
N PRO A 144 -77.32 -27.78 46.50
CA PRO A 144 -76.94 -26.36 46.47
C PRO A 144 -75.53 -26.09 46.99
N THR A 145 -75.07 -26.80 48.02
CA THR A 145 -73.71 -26.61 48.56
C THR A 145 -72.66 -27.18 47.63
N MET A 146 -72.93 -28.31 46.98
CA MET A 146 -72.08 -28.88 45.94
C MET A 146 -71.97 -27.95 44.72
N ILE A 147 -73.08 -27.35 44.29
CA ILE A 147 -73.09 -26.36 43.20
C ILE A 147 -72.24 -25.14 43.59
N ALA A 148 -72.48 -24.55 44.76
CA ALA A 148 -71.72 -23.40 45.23
C ALA A 148 -70.22 -23.70 45.37
N ALA A 149 -69.84 -24.90 45.84
CA ALA A 149 -68.45 -25.33 45.91
C ALA A 149 -67.80 -25.44 44.52
N SER A 150 -68.53 -26.00 43.54
CA SER A 150 -68.09 -26.08 42.15
C SER A 150 -67.93 -24.69 41.52
N GLU A 151 -68.90 -23.80 41.71
CA GLU A 151 -68.85 -22.41 41.25
C GLU A 151 -67.65 -21.65 41.82
N ASN A 152 -67.40 -21.76 43.13
CA ASN A 152 -66.24 -21.15 43.77
C ASN A 152 -64.91 -21.70 43.24
N LYS A 153 -64.83 -23.02 43.00
CA LYS A 153 -63.64 -23.65 42.41
C LYS A 153 -63.42 -23.17 40.97
N MET A 154 -64.48 -23.09 40.16
CA MET A 154 -64.43 -22.53 38.81
C MET A 154 -64.00 -21.07 38.82
N MET A 155 -64.55 -20.25 39.72
CA MET A 155 -64.18 -18.84 39.85
C MET A 155 -62.71 -18.68 40.27
N THR A 156 -62.22 -19.51 41.19
CA THR A 156 -60.81 -19.50 41.60
C THR A 156 -59.89 -19.87 40.44
N MET A 157 -60.22 -20.93 39.69
CA MET A 157 -59.46 -21.33 38.51
C MET A 157 -59.47 -20.23 37.44
N TYR A 158 -60.61 -19.58 37.21
CA TYR A 158 -60.74 -18.46 36.28
C TYR A 158 -59.86 -17.29 36.69
N ASN A 159 -59.91 -16.87 37.95
CA ASN A 159 -59.09 -15.77 38.46
C ASN A 159 -57.59 -16.08 38.38
N GLN A 160 -57.18 -17.31 38.70
CA GLN A 160 -55.78 -17.74 38.55
C GLN A 160 -55.33 -17.77 37.09
N LEU A 161 -56.19 -18.24 36.17
CA LEU A 161 -55.90 -18.27 34.75
C LEU A 161 -55.79 -16.85 34.20
N SER A 162 -56.73 -15.97 34.53
CA SER A 162 -56.71 -14.56 34.14
C SER A 162 -55.43 -13.86 34.63
N ALA A 163 -55.06 -14.05 35.90
CA ALA A 163 -53.82 -13.49 36.45
C ALA A 163 -52.57 -14.00 35.71
N LYS A 164 -52.52 -15.30 35.38
CA LYS A 164 -51.42 -15.88 34.58
C LYS A 164 -51.37 -15.31 33.15
N VAL A 165 -52.53 -15.13 32.51
CA VAL A 165 -52.62 -14.53 31.17
C VAL A 165 -52.07 -13.10 31.21
N SER A 166 -52.50 -12.26 32.16
CA SER A 166 -51.97 -10.90 32.29
C SER A 166 -50.47 -10.85 32.59
N ALA A 167 -49.95 -11.81 33.37
CA ALA A 167 -48.51 -11.91 33.62
C ALA A 167 -47.73 -12.26 32.34
N VAL A 168 -48.25 -13.19 31.52
CA VAL A 168 -47.66 -13.57 30.23
C VAL A 168 -47.71 -12.40 29.25
N GLU A 169 -48.85 -11.71 29.14
CA GLU A 169 -48.99 -10.51 28.30
C GLU A 169 -47.96 -9.44 28.67
N LYS A 170 -47.77 -9.21 29.97
CA LYS A 170 -46.74 -8.29 30.46
C LYS A 170 -45.33 -8.76 30.09
N SER A 171 -45.00 -10.03 30.32
CA SER A 171 -43.68 -10.58 29.94
C SER A 171 -43.42 -10.47 28.44
N VAL A 172 -44.43 -10.70 27.60
CA VAL A 172 -44.31 -10.52 26.14
C VAL A 172 -44.03 -9.05 25.79
N SER A 173 -44.77 -8.13 26.41
CA SER A 173 -44.56 -6.69 26.20
C SER A 173 -43.16 -6.23 26.65
N ASP A 174 -42.72 -6.68 27.82
CA ASP A 174 -41.39 -6.39 28.36
C ASP A 174 -40.29 -6.94 27.44
N LEU A 175 -40.44 -8.17 26.92
CA LEU A 175 -39.51 -8.76 25.95
C LEU A 175 -39.49 -7.99 24.64
N GLN A 176 -40.65 -7.59 24.11
CA GLN A 176 -40.73 -6.76 22.90
C GLN A 176 -40.02 -5.42 23.10
N ALA A 177 -40.18 -4.79 24.27
CA ALA A 177 -39.50 -3.56 24.62
C ALA A 177 -37.98 -3.76 24.74
N GLN A 178 -37.51 -4.82 25.41
CA GLN A 178 -36.08 -5.14 25.53
C GLN A 178 -35.42 -5.40 24.18
N ILE A 179 -36.07 -6.18 23.31
CA ILE A 179 -35.58 -6.45 21.95
C ILE A 179 -35.45 -5.14 21.16
N SER A 180 -36.50 -4.32 21.19
CA SER A 180 -36.57 -3.09 20.38
C SER A 180 -35.62 -2.00 20.90
N ALA A 181 -35.60 -1.76 22.21
CA ALA A 181 -34.85 -0.66 22.80
C ALA A 181 -33.37 -1.00 22.99
N GLN A 182 -33.05 -2.21 23.42
CA GLN A 182 -31.68 -2.56 23.83
C GLN A 182 -30.94 -3.29 22.73
N VAL A 183 -31.47 -4.43 22.26
CA VAL A 183 -30.74 -5.27 21.29
C VAL A 183 -30.59 -4.55 19.95
N MET A 184 -31.67 -4.02 19.40
CA MET A 184 -31.63 -3.35 18.09
C MET A 184 -30.82 -2.04 18.13
N SER A 185 -30.91 -1.27 19.21
CA SER A 185 -30.14 -0.03 19.38
C SER A 185 -28.65 -0.31 19.53
N GLN A 186 -28.26 -1.28 20.38
CA GLN A 186 -26.86 -1.67 20.56
C GLN A 186 -26.26 -2.27 19.28
N LEU A 187 -27.03 -3.10 18.57
CA LEU A 187 -26.60 -3.67 17.30
C LEU A 187 -26.40 -2.56 16.25
N LYS A 188 -27.34 -1.60 16.16
CA LYS A 188 -27.20 -0.44 15.29
C LYS A 188 -25.96 0.39 15.62
N ALA A 189 -25.74 0.72 16.89
CA ALA A 189 -24.55 1.47 17.32
C ALA A 189 -23.25 0.72 16.99
N SER A 190 -23.23 -0.60 17.15
CA SER A 190 -22.08 -1.44 16.80
C SER A 190 -21.82 -1.44 15.29
N ILE A 191 -22.88 -1.54 14.48
CA ILE A 191 -22.79 -1.45 13.01
C ILE A 191 -22.26 -0.07 12.59
N ASP A 192 -22.80 1.01 13.15
CA ASP A 192 -22.38 2.38 12.84
C ASP A 192 -20.89 2.59 13.22
N SER A 193 -20.46 2.04 14.37
CA SER A 193 -19.05 2.06 14.80
C SER A 193 -18.13 1.27 13.85
N VAL A 194 -18.56 0.07 13.43
CA VAL A 194 -17.80 -0.74 12.45
C VAL A 194 -17.69 -0.02 11.11
N ASN A 195 -18.77 0.58 10.62
CA ASN A 195 -18.77 1.36 9.38
C ASN A 195 -17.82 2.56 9.46
N ALA A 196 -17.80 3.28 10.59
CA ALA A 196 -16.85 4.37 10.82
C ALA A 196 -15.40 3.88 10.79
N ARG A 197 -15.11 2.73 11.44
CA ARG A 197 -13.77 2.11 11.41
C ARG A 197 -13.35 1.68 10.01
N VAL A 198 -14.27 1.14 9.21
CA VAL A 198 -14.01 0.76 7.81
C VAL A 198 -13.69 2.00 6.97
N SER A 199 -14.43 3.10 7.16
CA SER A 199 -14.16 4.37 6.45
C SER A 199 -12.82 5.01 6.83
N ASP A 200 -12.43 4.97 8.11
CA ASP A 200 -11.11 5.41 8.57
C ASP A 200 -9.98 4.53 7.98
N LEU A 201 -10.19 3.22 7.93
CA LEU A 201 -9.25 2.29 7.29
C LEU A 201 -9.08 2.57 5.80
N ASP A 202 -10.16 2.85 5.08
CA ASP A 202 -10.11 3.23 3.67
C ASP A 202 -9.29 4.50 3.46
N THR A 203 -9.52 5.52 4.30
CA THR A 203 -8.76 6.77 4.28
C THR A 203 -7.25 6.53 4.53
N LYS A 204 -6.92 5.71 5.53
CA LYS A 204 -5.52 5.33 5.84
C LYS A 204 -4.88 4.54 4.71
N PHE A 205 -5.62 3.64 4.05
CA PHE A 205 -5.13 2.88 2.92
C PHE A 205 -4.82 3.78 1.72
N ASN A 206 -5.71 4.74 1.41
CA ASN A 206 -5.50 5.72 0.35
C ASN A 206 -4.28 6.62 0.63
N ASN A 207 -4.06 7.02 1.89
CA ASN A 207 -2.85 7.73 2.29
C ASN A 207 -1.59 6.87 2.11
N LEU A 208 -1.64 5.60 2.53
CA LEU A 208 -0.51 4.69 2.39
C LEU A 208 -0.16 4.44 0.92
N SER A 209 -1.15 4.28 0.06
CA SER A 209 -0.98 4.16 -1.39
C SER A 209 -0.29 5.40 -1.98
N SER A 210 -0.72 6.60 -1.57
CA SER A 210 -0.09 7.86 -1.99
C SER A 210 1.37 7.98 -1.52
N ARG A 211 1.68 7.52 -0.30
CA ARG A 211 3.06 7.49 0.23
C ARG A 211 3.93 6.48 -0.51
N PHE A 212 3.38 5.34 -0.91
CA PHE A 212 4.09 4.34 -1.69
C PHE A 212 4.45 4.87 -3.08
N GLU A 213 3.51 5.55 -3.74
CA GLU A 213 3.76 6.22 -5.03
C GLU A 213 4.87 7.28 -4.91
N ALA A 214 4.84 8.10 -3.86
CA ALA A 214 5.89 9.08 -3.61
C ALA A 214 7.26 8.43 -3.34
N LEU A 215 7.29 7.33 -2.60
CA LEU A 215 8.52 6.57 -2.33
C LEU A 215 9.08 5.98 -3.63
N SER A 216 8.23 5.42 -4.50
CA SER A 216 8.64 4.90 -5.81
C SER A 216 9.31 5.98 -6.64
N LYS A 217 8.72 7.18 -6.71
CA LYS A 217 9.32 8.33 -7.42
C LYS A 217 10.67 8.75 -6.83
N SER A 218 10.80 8.74 -5.51
CA SER A 218 12.08 9.04 -4.84
C SER A 218 13.16 8.01 -5.17
N ILE A 219 12.79 6.73 -5.30
CA ILE A 219 13.69 5.65 -5.71
C ILE A 219 14.16 5.86 -7.16
N ASP A 220 13.24 6.20 -8.06
CA ASP A 220 13.58 6.47 -9.47
C ASP A 220 14.50 7.68 -9.61
N ALA A 221 14.26 8.75 -8.86
CA ALA A 221 15.14 9.91 -8.81
C ALA A 221 16.55 9.55 -8.30
N THR A 222 16.62 8.78 -7.21
CA THR A 222 17.91 8.31 -6.65
C THR A 222 18.67 7.44 -7.65
N LYS A 223 17.97 6.59 -8.40
CA LYS A 223 18.56 5.77 -9.47
C LYS A 223 19.09 6.63 -10.63
N ALA A 224 18.38 7.69 -10.99
CA ALA A 224 18.84 8.65 -12.00
C ALA A 224 20.12 9.37 -11.52
N ASP A 225 20.14 9.85 -10.28
CA ASP A 225 21.30 10.49 -9.67
C ASP A 225 22.51 9.55 -9.61
N LEU A 226 22.31 8.28 -9.26
CA LEU A 226 23.36 7.26 -9.26
C LEU A 226 23.93 7.03 -10.67
N THR A 227 23.07 7.00 -11.68
CA THR A 227 23.49 6.88 -13.09
C THR A 227 24.31 8.10 -13.53
N ALA A 228 23.90 9.31 -13.12
CA ALA A 228 24.66 10.53 -13.39
C ALA A 228 26.02 10.54 -12.67
N LEU A 229 26.07 10.05 -11.42
CA LEU A 229 27.30 9.93 -10.67
C LEU A 229 28.27 8.93 -11.33
N SER A 230 27.76 7.79 -11.81
CA SER A 230 28.57 6.82 -12.58
C SER A 230 29.23 7.48 -13.79
N LYS A 231 28.47 8.24 -14.59
CA LYS A 231 29.02 8.97 -15.75
C LYS A 231 30.09 10.00 -15.36
N ARG A 232 29.92 10.66 -14.21
CA ARG A 232 30.94 11.60 -13.68
C ARG A 232 32.22 10.85 -13.29
N VAL A 233 32.10 9.67 -12.71
CA VAL A 233 33.25 8.81 -12.40
C VAL A 233 33.98 8.38 -13.68
N ASP A 234 33.25 7.95 -14.70
CA ASP A 234 33.84 7.59 -16.01
C ASP A 234 34.60 8.78 -16.64
N GLY A 235 34.02 9.99 -16.52
CA GLY A 235 34.67 11.23 -16.96
C GLY A 235 35.94 11.56 -16.16
N LEU A 236 35.93 11.35 -14.84
CA LEU A 236 37.12 11.53 -14.00
C LEU A 236 38.21 10.50 -14.33
N GLU A 237 37.83 9.26 -14.63
CA GLU A 237 38.77 8.23 -15.08
C GLU A 237 39.44 8.64 -16.41
N SER A 238 38.66 9.16 -17.35
CA SER A 238 39.18 9.70 -18.62
C SER A 238 40.16 10.86 -18.39
N ASN A 239 39.83 11.79 -17.48
CA ASN A 239 40.70 12.90 -17.11
C ASN A 239 42.01 12.41 -16.44
N LEU A 240 41.94 11.37 -15.61
CA LEU A 240 43.13 10.76 -15.00
C LEU A 240 44.05 10.14 -16.06
N GLN A 241 43.49 9.49 -17.08
CA GLN A 241 44.27 8.97 -18.22
C GLN A 241 44.92 10.11 -19.03
N ALA A 242 44.22 11.22 -19.22
CA ALA A 242 44.78 12.41 -19.87
C ALA A 242 45.95 13.00 -19.06
N LEU A 243 45.83 13.08 -17.73
CA LEU A 243 46.92 13.51 -16.84
C LEU A 243 48.13 12.56 -16.89
N ALA A 244 47.91 11.25 -16.95
CA ALA A 244 48.98 10.27 -17.11
C ALA A 244 49.75 10.48 -18.44
N THR A 245 49.02 10.80 -19.51
CA THR A 245 49.61 11.15 -20.81
C THR A 245 50.43 12.43 -20.72
N LEU A 246 49.89 13.48 -20.09
CA LEU A 246 50.59 14.75 -19.91
C LEU A 246 51.88 14.57 -19.09
N ARG A 247 51.86 13.76 -18.03
CA ARG A 247 53.05 13.40 -17.26
C ARG A 247 54.15 12.77 -18.13
N LYS A 248 53.78 11.90 -19.06
CA LYS A 248 54.73 11.29 -20.00
C LYS A 248 55.34 12.33 -20.95
N SER A 249 54.53 13.25 -21.47
CA SER A 249 55.01 14.37 -22.30
C SER A 249 55.99 15.28 -21.55
N PHE A 250 55.76 15.56 -20.26
CA PHE A 250 56.72 16.30 -19.44
C PHE A 250 58.05 15.55 -19.27
N SER A 251 58.02 14.24 -19.02
CA SER A 251 59.23 13.43 -18.93
C SER A 251 60.03 13.37 -20.24
N ASP A 252 59.35 13.30 -21.39
CA ASP A 252 60.00 13.42 -22.71
C ASP A 252 60.65 14.80 -22.89
N LEU A 253 59.95 15.87 -22.50
CA LEU A 253 60.47 17.22 -22.59
C LEU A 253 61.71 17.41 -21.70
N GLU A 254 61.71 16.86 -20.49
CA GLU A 254 62.86 16.85 -19.59
C GLU A 254 64.06 16.14 -20.23
N GLY A 255 63.84 14.98 -20.86
CA GLY A 255 64.89 14.29 -21.62
C GLY A 255 65.43 15.11 -22.81
N ARG A 256 64.54 15.78 -23.56
CA ARG A 256 64.93 16.67 -24.66
C ARG A 256 65.74 17.88 -24.19
N VAL A 257 65.40 18.46 -23.04
CA VAL A 257 66.16 19.56 -22.43
C VAL A 257 67.55 19.07 -22.04
N ALA A 258 67.67 17.93 -21.35
CA ALA A 258 68.97 17.36 -20.99
C ALA A 258 69.87 17.08 -22.21
N MET A 259 69.30 16.60 -23.32
CA MET A 259 70.02 16.42 -24.58
C MET A 259 70.49 17.76 -25.18
N LEU A 260 69.65 18.79 -25.16
CA LEU A 260 70.01 20.13 -25.62
C LEU A 260 71.13 20.74 -24.77
N GLU A 261 71.07 20.60 -23.45
CA GLU A 261 72.13 21.03 -22.53
C GLU A 261 73.46 20.36 -22.87
N THR A 262 73.45 19.05 -23.10
CA THR A 262 74.65 18.28 -23.48
C THR A 262 75.20 18.72 -24.84
N LYS A 263 74.33 18.90 -25.84
CA LYS A 263 74.72 19.36 -27.17
C LYS A 263 75.31 20.76 -27.12
N LEU A 264 74.68 21.68 -26.38
CA LEU A 264 75.17 23.04 -26.21
C LEU A 264 76.55 23.06 -25.54
N ALA A 265 76.77 22.24 -24.52
CA ALA A 265 78.08 22.10 -23.89
C ALA A 265 79.17 21.62 -24.87
N SER A 266 78.84 20.62 -25.71
CA SER A 266 79.75 20.12 -26.75
C SER A 266 80.04 21.16 -27.84
N ASP A 267 79.02 21.89 -28.29
CA ASP A 267 79.15 22.94 -29.31
C ASP A 267 80.04 24.08 -28.76
N VAL A 268 79.85 24.48 -27.49
CA VAL A 268 80.68 25.50 -26.81
C VAL A 268 82.14 25.05 -26.68
N ASP A 269 82.40 23.81 -26.27
CA ASP A 269 83.78 23.27 -26.20
C ASP A 269 84.45 23.22 -27.58
N SER A 270 83.69 22.83 -28.60
CA SER A 270 84.19 22.78 -29.98
C SER A 270 84.54 24.17 -30.50
N LEU A 271 83.67 25.16 -30.26
CA LEU A 271 83.93 26.56 -30.60
C LEU A 271 85.14 27.11 -29.84
N ARG A 272 85.28 26.79 -28.55
CA ARG A 272 86.43 27.19 -27.73
C ARG A 272 87.73 26.64 -28.32
N LYS A 273 87.77 25.36 -28.68
CA LYS A 273 88.95 24.71 -29.30
C LYS A 273 89.29 25.31 -30.66
N ALA A 274 88.29 25.58 -31.48
CA ALA A 274 88.49 26.24 -32.76
C ALA A 274 89.10 27.64 -32.58
N LEU A 275 88.56 28.44 -31.64
CA LEU A 275 89.07 29.76 -31.32
C LEU A 275 90.52 29.71 -30.80
N GLU A 276 90.83 28.77 -29.91
CA GLU A 276 92.19 28.57 -29.39
C GLU A 276 93.18 28.19 -30.51
N THR A 277 92.75 27.34 -31.45
CA THR A 277 93.54 26.97 -32.62
C THR A 277 93.81 28.19 -33.51
N THR A 278 92.78 29.00 -33.82
CA THR A 278 92.94 30.23 -34.61
C THR A 278 93.83 31.25 -33.90
N SER A 279 93.71 31.40 -32.57
CA SER A 279 94.59 32.28 -31.79
C SER A 279 96.05 31.87 -31.94
N ARG A 280 96.37 30.58 -31.76
CA ARG A 280 97.73 30.07 -31.94
C ARG A 280 98.26 30.27 -33.36
N GLN A 281 97.40 30.13 -34.38
CA GLN A 281 97.76 30.42 -35.77
C GLN A 281 98.06 31.91 -35.98
N LEU A 282 97.27 32.80 -35.38
CA LEU A 282 97.53 34.24 -35.42
C LEU A 282 98.85 34.58 -34.75
N ASP A 283 99.13 34.03 -33.56
CA ASP A 283 100.41 34.22 -32.85
C ASP A 283 101.60 33.77 -33.69
N ALA A 284 101.50 32.60 -34.35
CA ALA A 284 102.55 32.09 -35.24
C ALA A 284 102.78 33.00 -36.46
N ARG A 285 101.70 33.50 -37.08
CA ARG A 285 101.79 34.46 -38.20
C ARG A 285 102.38 35.78 -37.75
N LEU A 286 102.03 36.25 -36.55
CA LEU A 286 102.56 37.48 -35.98
C LEU A 286 104.06 37.34 -35.73
N SER A 287 104.50 36.24 -35.13
CA SER A 287 105.93 35.95 -34.92
C SER A 287 106.72 35.85 -36.25
N LEU A 288 106.13 35.24 -37.28
CA LEU A 288 106.72 35.22 -38.62
C LEU A 288 106.86 36.63 -39.21
N LEU A 289 105.80 37.45 -39.11
CA LEU A 289 105.81 38.84 -39.56
C LEU A 289 106.84 39.67 -38.80
N GLU A 290 106.94 39.50 -37.47
CA GLU A 290 107.97 40.14 -36.64
C GLU A 290 109.38 39.75 -37.11
N GLY A 291 109.62 38.47 -37.41
CA GLY A 291 110.88 38.00 -37.99
C GLY A 291 111.17 38.59 -39.38
N GLN A 292 110.15 38.66 -40.25
CA GLN A 292 110.26 39.28 -41.57
C GLN A 292 110.60 40.77 -41.46
N VAL A 293 109.93 41.51 -40.56
CA VAL A 293 110.20 42.93 -40.30
C VAL A 293 111.62 43.13 -39.78
N ALA A 294 112.08 42.28 -38.84
CA ALA A 294 113.45 42.35 -38.32
C ALA A 294 114.51 42.12 -39.41
N SER A 295 114.28 41.17 -40.33
CA SER A 295 115.13 40.99 -41.51
C SER A 295 115.12 42.23 -42.40
N LEU A 296 113.94 42.79 -42.68
CA LEU A 296 113.80 43.99 -43.51
C LEU A 296 114.53 45.20 -42.91
N VAL A 297 114.46 45.38 -41.59
CA VAL A 297 115.21 46.42 -40.87
C VAL A 297 116.71 46.24 -41.07
N THR A 298 117.20 44.99 -40.98
CA THR A 298 118.61 44.67 -41.23
C THR A 298 119.01 44.97 -42.67
N ASP A 299 118.18 44.60 -43.64
CA ASP A 299 118.39 44.88 -45.06
C ASP A 299 118.39 46.40 -45.35
N VAL A 300 117.51 47.18 -44.72
CA VAL A 300 117.48 48.64 -44.84
C VAL A 300 118.73 49.28 -44.27
N GLU A 301 119.22 48.85 -43.10
CA GLU A 301 120.48 49.37 -42.54
C GLU A 301 121.68 49.00 -43.43
N LYS A 302 121.69 47.80 -44.03
CA LYS A 302 122.68 47.42 -45.03
C LYS A 302 122.60 48.31 -46.28
N LEU A 303 121.41 48.50 -46.85
CA LEU A 303 121.20 49.39 -48.00
C LEU A 303 121.62 50.83 -47.70
N LYS A 304 121.35 51.34 -46.51
CA LYS A 304 121.78 52.67 -46.06
C LYS A 304 123.31 52.78 -46.03
N LYS A 305 124.00 51.73 -45.57
CA LYS A 305 125.46 51.62 -45.66
C LYS A 305 125.93 51.58 -47.12
N ASP A 306 125.32 50.74 -47.96
CA ASP A 306 125.67 50.63 -49.39
C ASP A 306 125.47 51.97 -50.11
N VAL A 307 124.41 52.73 -49.80
CA VAL A 307 124.16 54.09 -50.33
C VAL A 307 125.22 55.08 -49.84
N ALA A 308 125.65 55.01 -48.58
CA ALA A 308 126.73 55.85 -48.05
C ALA A 308 128.08 55.55 -48.73
N ASP A 309 128.36 54.26 -48.93
CA ASP A 309 129.54 53.77 -49.64
C ASP A 309 129.49 54.20 -51.13
N ALA A 310 128.34 54.10 -51.79
CA ALA A 310 128.12 54.58 -53.16
C ALA A 310 128.23 56.11 -53.29
N THR A 311 127.71 56.89 -52.34
CA THR A 311 127.86 58.35 -52.29
C THR A 311 129.32 58.75 -52.16
N SER A 312 130.08 58.02 -51.34
CA SER A 312 131.52 58.21 -51.20
C SER A 312 132.26 57.87 -52.49
N ALA A 313 131.85 56.81 -53.20
CA ALA A 313 132.37 56.47 -54.52
C ALA A 313 132.04 57.55 -55.57
N ALA A 314 130.82 58.08 -55.58
CA ALA A 314 130.41 59.18 -56.47
C ALA A 314 131.25 60.45 -56.23
N LYS A 315 131.57 60.78 -54.96
CA LYS A 315 132.52 61.86 -54.65
C LYS A 315 133.90 61.59 -55.24
N LYS A 316 134.41 60.35 -55.15
CA LYS A 316 135.69 59.99 -55.79
C LYS A 316 135.62 60.13 -57.31
N VAL A 317 134.51 59.74 -57.95
CA VAL A 317 134.28 59.96 -59.39
C VAL A 317 134.26 61.45 -59.71
N GLY A 318 133.56 62.29 -58.94
CA GLY A 318 133.57 63.74 -59.16
C GLY A 318 134.97 64.35 -59.02
N VAL A 319 135.80 63.86 -58.10
CA VAL A 319 137.22 64.24 -58.02
C VAL A 319 137.98 63.80 -59.28
N LEU A 320 137.75 62.58 -59.77
CA LEU A 320 138.35 62.08 -61.00
C LEU A 320 137.89 62.89 -62.22
N GLU A 321 136.61 63.24 -62.34
CA GLU A 321 136.08 64.11 -63.40
C GLU A 321 136.72 65.49 -63.33
N GLY A 322 136.90 66.07 -62.14
CA GLY A 322 137.64 67.31 -61.94
C GLY A 322 139.10 67.19 -62.40
N ASN A 323 139.77 66.09 -62.06
CA ASN A 323 141.14 65.81 -62.53
C ASN A 323 141.21 65.66 -64.05
N VAL A 324 140.25 64.97 -64.67
CA VAL A 324 140.14 64.82 -66.13
C VAL A 324 139.87 66.17 -66.79
N GLY A 325 139.01 67.00 -66.20
CA GLY A 325 138.76 68.38 -66.66
C GLY A 325 140.02 69.25 -66.57
N ALA A 326 140.80 69.13 -65.49
CA ALA A 326 142.08 69.80 -65.37
C ALA A 326 143.09 69.34 -66.44
N LEU A 327 143.18 68.02 -66.69
CA LEU A 327 143.96 67.43 -67.78
C LEU A 327 143.51 67.93 -69.16
N ALA A 328 142.20 68.03 -69.39
CA ALA A 328 141.64 68.58 -70.63
C ALA A 328 142.04 70.05 -70.82
N GLY A 329 141.97 70.87 -69.76
CA GLY A 329 142.43 72.26 -69.80
C GLY A 329 143.94 72.40 -70.04
N GLN A 330 144.74 71.50 -69.46
CA GLN A 330 146.17 71.39 -69.77
C GLN A 330 146.40 71.04 -71.25
N LEU A 331 145.61 70.13 -71.82
CA LEU A 331 145.68 69.74 -73.22
C LEU A 331 145.28 70.89 -74.16
N THR A 332 144.25 71.66 -73.84
CA THR A 332 143.87 72.86 -74.60
C THR A 332 144.99 73.91 -74.58
N SER A 333 145.60 74.15 -73.43
CA SER A 333 146.73 75.08 -73.29
C SER A 333 147.95 74.60 -74.11
N LEU A 334 148.20 73.30 -74.12
CA LEU A 334 149.26 72.70 -74.94
C LEU A 334 148.96 72.87 -76.44
N SER A 335 147.72 72.59 -76.86
CA SER A 335 147.27 72.78 -78.25
C SER A 335 147.42 74.24 -78.70
N GLN A 336 147.09 75.21 -77.85
CA GLN A 336 147.23 76.63 -78.14
C GLN A 336 148.70 77.06 -78.26
N ARG A 337 149.57 76.51 -77.40
CA ARG A 337 151.04 76.69 -77.50
C ARG A 337 151.61 76.05 -78.77
N VAL A 338 151.11 74.88 -79.17
CA VAL A 338 151.49 74.22 -80.44
C VAL A 338 151.08 75.09 -81.62
N SER A 339 149.83 75.57 -81.68
CA SER A 339 149.35 76.47 -82.73
C SER A 339 150.15 77.78 -82.80
N GLN A 340 150.50 78.38 -81.65
CA GLN A 340 151.37 79.55 -81.62
C GLN A 340 152.78 79.24 -82.17
N THR A 341 153.30 78.05 -81.90
CA THR A 341 154.59 77.60 -82.43
C THR A 341 154.51 77.39 -83.94
N GLU A 342 153.43 76.81 -84.46
CA GLU A 342 153.18 76.67 -85.89
C GLU A 342 153.09 78.04 -86.60
N GLN A 343 152.42 79.02 -86.00
CA GLN A 343 152.40 80.39 -86.52
C GLN A 343 153.78 81.05 -86.51
N ASN A 344 154.59 80.82 -85.46
CA ASN A 344 155.94 81.34 -85.40
C ASN A 344 156.83 80.74 -86.49
N VAL A 345 156.70 79.43 -86.77
CA VAL A 345 157.39 78.75 -87.88
C VAL A 345 156.94 79.31 -89.23
N ALA A 346 155.64 79.53 -89.44
CA ALA A 346 155.12 80.13 -90.68
C ALA A 346 155.61 81.57 -90.89
N ASN A 347 155.73 82.36 -89.82
CA ASN A 347 156.25 83.72 -89.88
C ASN A 347 157.77 83.78 -90.09
N LEU A 348 158.53 82.81 -89.55
CA LEU A 348 159.95 82.65 -89.86
C LEU A 348 160.17 82.28 -91.33
N SER A 349 159.35 81.38 -91.87
CA SER A 349 159.37 80.99 -93.28
C SER A 349 159.15 82.21 -94.21
N LYS A 350 158.12 83.02 -93.95
CA LYS A 350 157.88 84.25 -94.72
C LYS A 350 158.97 85.32 -94.58
N LYS A 351 159.67 85.39 -93.44
CA LYS A 351 160.81 86.30 -93.23
C LYS A 351 162.08 85.88 -93.98
N ILE A 352 162.20 84.60 -94.34
CA ILE A 352 163.33 84.10 -95.13
C ILE A 352 163.12 84.44 -96.61
N ASP A 353 161.91 84.27 -97.13
CA ASP A 353 161.60 84.50 -98.55
C ASP A 353 161.54 85.99 -98.96
N SER A 354 161.47 86.92 -98.00
CA SER A 354 161.24 88.35 -98.24
C SER A 354 162.44 89.26 -97.98
N LYS A 355 163.65 88.69 -97.83
CA LYS A 355 164.86 89.50 -97.62
C LYS A 355 165.67 89.76 -98.92
N PRO A 356 166.17 91.01 -99.14
CA PRO A 356 166.83 91.44 -100.39
C PRO A 356 168.20 90.81 -100.69
N TRP A 357 168.78 90.05 -99.76
CA TRP A 357 170.14 89.50 -99.90
C TRP A 357 170.27 88.35 -100.92
N MET A 358 169.19 87.92 -101.58
CA MET A 358 169.30 86.98 -102.72
C MET A 358 169.49 87.69 -104.08
N SER A 359 169.08 88.96 -104.24
CA SER A 359 169.39 89.76 -105.44
C SER A 359 170.59 90.69 -105.26
N ASP A 360 170.95 91.03 -104.01
CA ASP A 360 172.21 91.73 -103.66
C ASP A 360 173.42 90.77 -103.52
N ILE A 361 173.28 89.53 -104.01
CA ILE A 361 174.37 88.56 -104.33
C ILE A 361 174.44 88.35 -105.88
N GLU A 362 173.78 89.19 -106.67
CA GLU A 362 174.30 89.67 -107.96
C GLU A 362 175.23 90.88 -107.65
N ALA A 363 176.16 91.22 -108.53
CA ALA A 363 176.94 92.48 -108.46
C ALA A 363 178.07 92.64 -107.41
N ALA A 364 178.38 91.62 -106.58
CA ALA A 364 179.57 91.59 -105.70
C ALA A 364 180.76 90.73 -106.20
N THR A 365 180.74 90.15 -107.41
CA THR A 365 181.87 89.34 -107.95
C THR A 365 182.18 89.54 -109.45
N VAL A 366 181.85 90.70 -110.05
CA VAL A 366 182.43 91.12 -111.37
C VAL A 366 182.89 92.60 -111.43
N GLU A 367 182.41 93.54 -110.59
CA GLU A 367 183.00 94.90 -110.47
C GLU A 367 184.05 94.98 -109.32
N GLN A 368 184.50 93.81 -108.85
CA GLN A 368 185.83 93.57 -108.26
C GLN A 368 186.86 93.18 -109.35
N ALA A 369 186.56 93.46 -110.63
CA ALA A 369 187.56 93.71 -111.65
C ALA A 369 187.90 95.21 -111.67
N LYS A 370 189.19 95.55 -111.84
CA LYS A 370 189.68 96.85 -112.36
C LYS A 370 190.05 98.00 -111.40
N LYS A 371 189.88 97.89 -110.06
CA LYS A 371 190.71 98.61 -109.05
C LYS A 371 191.53 97.68 -108.12
N ILE A 372 191.73 96.43 -108.56
CA ILE A 372 192.93 95.59 -108.32
C ILE A 372 193.71 95.42 -109.66
N ASN A 373 193.66 96.39 -110.60
CA ASN A 373 194.68 96.45 -111.66
C ASN A 373 194.95 97.83 -112.32
N GLU A 374 194.62 98.97 -111.72
CA GLU A 374 195.22 100.27 -112.12
C GLU A 374 195.64 101.14 -110.91
N ALA A 375 195.76 100.50 -109.75
CA ALA A 375 196.82 100.73 -108.78
C ALA A 375 197.85 99.59 -108.99
N TYR A 376 198.54 99.66 -110.13
CA TYR A 376 199.93 100.10 -110.19
C TYR A 376 200.83 98.89 -109.91
N ASN A 377 201.38 98.21 -110.92
CA ASN A 377 202.36 98.81 -111.84
C ASN A 377 203.23 99.92 -111.22
N MET A 378 203.52 99.75 -109.92
CA MET A 378 204.87 99.62 -109.36
C MET A 378 205.12 98.13 -109.00
N GLY A 379 205.15 97.23 -110.01
CA GLY A 379 205.61 95.83 -109.83
C GLY A 379 204.92 94.81 -110.76
N LEU A 380 205.06 94.96 -112.09
CA LEU A 380 205.96 94.20 -113.00
C LEU A 380 205.68 92.68 -113.12
N ILE A 381 205.15 92.18 -114.26
CA ILE A 381 205.87 91.79 -115.51
C ILE A 381 206.91 90.67 -115.31
N GLY A 382 206.61 89.51 -115.87
CA GLY A 382 207.61 88.56 -116.41
C GLY A 382 207.22 87.09 -116.26
N ILE A 383 207.72 86.13 -117.02
CA ILE A 383 208.60 86.09 -118.19
C ILE A 383 208.68 84.60 -118.59
N ILE A 384 208.96 84.37 -119.87
CA ILE A 384 209.39 83.11 -120.47
C ILE A 384 210.82 82.78 -120.04
N VAL A 385 211.10 81.53 -119.58
CA VAL A 385 212.45 80.91 -119.47
C VAL A 385 213.41 81.59 -118.47
N GLY A 386 214.09 80.92 -117.55
CA GLY A 386 214.29 79.50 -117.26
C GLY A 386 215.30 79.39 -116.11
N ALA A 387 215.44 78.18 -115.55
CA ALA A 387 216.43 77.81 -114.54
C ALA A 387 216.27 78.29 -113.08
N ALA A 388 216.70 77.37 -112.20
CA ALA A 388 217.34 77.54 -110.88
C ALA A 388 216.52 78.00 -109.67
N GLY A 389 216.07 76.98 -108.92
CA GLY A 389 216.26 76.71 -107.48
C GLY A 389 216.56 77.80 -106.43
N ALA A 390 216.00 77.53 -105.24
CA ALA A 390 216.31 77.98 -103.86
C ALA A 390 215.10 78.72 -103.23
N VAL A 391 214.71 78.64 -101.95
CA VAL A 391 215.13 77.93 -100.74
C VAL A 391 214.04 78.26 -99.68
N ILE A 392 213.62 77.26 -98.91
CA ILE A 392 213.32 77.26 -97.44
C ILE A 392 212.38 78.30 -96.81
N GLY A 393 211.43 77.80 -96.00
CA GLY A 393 211.08 78.42 -94.71
C GLY A 393 209.65 78.12 -94.23
N LEU A 394 209.34 77.00 -93.56
CA LEU A 394 209.45 76.81 -92.09
C LEU A 394 208.41 77.65 -91.33
N ILE A 395 207.67 77.22 -90.31
CA ILE A 395 207.72 76.16 -89.28
C ILE A 395 206.33 76.24 -88.61
N GLY A 396 205.68 75.12 -88.28
CA GLY A 396 205.70 74.57 -86.91
C GLY A 396 204.65 75.25 -86.01
N MET A 397 204.00 74.59 -85.07
CA MET A 397 204.43 73.49 -84.22
C MET A 397 203.15 72.95 -83.56
N LEU A 398 203.00 71.63 -83.45
CA LEU A 398 203.28 70.87 -82.23
C LEU A 398 202.32 71.21 -81.07
N VAL A 399 201.59 70.22 -80.56
CA VAL A 399 202.01 69.47 -79.35
C VAL A 399 202.15 70.40 -78.14
N GLY A 400 201.38 70.11 -77.12
CA GLY A 400 201.50 70.76 -75.83
C GLY A 400 200.21 70.54 -75.06
N SER A 401 200.07 69.37 -74.43
CA SER A 401 200.46 69.21 -73.03
C SER A 401 199.46 69.94 -72.14
N SER A 402 198.59 69.21 -71.47
CA SER A 402 198.90 68.57 -70.19
C SER A 402 198.46 69.46 -69.04
N ALA A 403 197.86 68.78 -68.07
CA ALA A 403 197.91 69.14 -66.66
C ALA A 403 197.08 70.39 -66.31
N SER A 404 196.30 70.40 -65.25
CA SER A 404 196.41 69.63 -64.02
C SER A 404 195.09 69.74 -63.26
N GLN A 405 194.65 68.59 -62.76
CA GLN A 405 193.77 68.41 -61.60
C GLN A 405 192.29 68.77 -61.74
#